data_AF-A0A9P5YXJ3-F1
#
_entry.id   AF-A0A9P5YXJ3-F1
#
_cell.length_a   1.000
_cell.length_b   1.000
_cell.length_c   1.000
_cell.angle_alpha   90.00
_cell.angle_beta   90.00
_cell.angle_gamma   90.00
#
_symmetry.space_group_name_H-M   'P 1'
#
loop_
_entity.id
_entity.type
_entity.pdbx_description
1 polymer ?
#
loop_
_entity_poly.entity_id
_entity_poly.type
_entity_poly.pdbx_seq_one_letter_code
_entity_poly.pdbx_strand_id
1 'polypeptide(L)'
;MAAFPIGHDPGDTYLHQALAQFEHLANEDVEMKAPLSELAVFLVLDTNILLHHFEVLAQFVDDVEQQSLPLIVIVPGAVIYELDGQKNRDGLAWFARRATAWLLAKIKERRSVRGQAQEETCKSTGNWKIREQKEIVSKEMYNDNLILDCCLFFKRERPTALLSADNNLCINCQAQSCTEVETISPSLYWSSREIAGRIYGDNVDLGQFKGYKESYKNGTRKGGASVAAAADDEDGMAVDEEGLGTTAPQHPISMLHEAIIDHFTRLLMGLVGRVGGDEVRQRSTAEEEANMSRYAPRRRPYTEWRAADLVEYLVKNAPGGVRMRQPRPEVFLRKGYTTGGRTGREWSRRDWEVAMENLGEVSRAWNDVSIRESVAALEPHIEYVFSLPLGL
;
A
#
# COMPACT_ATOMS: atom_id res chain seq x y z
N MET A 1 31.94 -24.48 17.03
CA MET A 1 30.73 -23.80 16.51
C MET A 1 30.80 -22.35 16.95
N ALA A 2 31.27 -21.46 16.07
CA ALA A 2 31.31 -20.03 16.33
C ALA A 2 30.20 -19.40 15.48
N ALA A 3 29.21 -18.79 16.13
CA ALA A 3 28.19 -18.01 15.47
C ALA A 3 28.83 -16.71 14.95
N PHE A 4 28.63 -16.42 13.67
CA PHE A 4 29.01 -15.13 13.09
C PHE A 4 28.10 -14.04 13.68
N PRO A 5 28.64 -12.92 14.19
CA PRO A 5 27.81 -11.78 14.53
C PRO A 5 27.45 -11.07 13.23
N ILE A 6 26.17 -11.09 12.88
CA ILE A 6 25.61 -10.20 11.87
C ILE A 6 25.71 -8.80 12.47
N GLY A 7 26.53 -7.94 11.85
CA GLY A 7 26.63 -6.54 12.24
C GLY A 7 25.27 -5.88 12.04
N HIS A 8 24.60 -5.54 13.14
CA HIS A 8 23.37 -4.75 13.11
C HIS A 8 23.73 -3.30 12.78
N ASP A 9 23.32 -2.85 11.60
CA ASP A 9 23.27 -1.43 11.29
C ASP A 9 22.13 -0.81 12.13
N PRO A 10 22.40 0.21 12.97
CA PRO A 10 21.37 0.83 13.82
C PRO A 10 20.18 1.45 13.05
N GLY A 11 20.26 1.56 11.72
CA GLY A 11 19.12 1.90 10.84
C GLY A 11 17.99 0.86 10.83
N ASP A 12 18.25 -0.41 11.17
CA ASP A 12 17.29 -1.51 10.94
C ASP A 12 16.20 -1.66 12.03
N THR A 13 16.14 -0.73 13.00
CA THR A 13 15.33 -0.88 14.22
C THR A 13 13.83 -0.75 14.00
N TYR A 14 13.38 0.22 13.19
CA TYR A 14 11.96 0.35 12.87
C TYR A 14 11.44 -0.83 12.06
N LEU A 15 12.32 -1.40 11.25
CA LEU A 15 12.00 -2.44 10.30
C LEU A 15 11.72 -3.76 11.00
N HIS A 16 12.65 -4.15 11.87
CA HIS A 16 12.48 -5.30 12.73
C HIS A 16 11.25 -5.14 13.62
N GLN A 17 10.93 -3.90 14.03
CA GLN A 17 9.71 -3.60 14.79
C GLN A 17 8.44 -3.73 13.94
N ALA A 18 8.44 -3.31 12.67
CA ALA A 18 7.29 -3.46 11.77
C ALA A 18 7.03 -4.93 11.43
N LEU A 19 8.08 -5.72 11.18
CA LEU A 19 8.00 -7.17 11.02
C LEU A 19 7.49 -7.84 12.29
N ALA A 20 8.06 -7.52 13.45
CA ALA A 20 7.62 -8.09 14.72
C ALA A 20 6.16 -7.72 15.02
N GLN A 21 5.74 -6.48 14.72
CA GLN A 21 4.34 -6.08 14.82
C GLN A 21 3.46 -6.88 13.85
N PHE A 22 3.91 -7.09 12.62
CA PHE A 22 3.18 -7.87 11.64
C PHE A 22 3.00 -9.31 12.09
N GLU A 23 4.09 -9.95 12.51
CA GLU A 23 4.07 -11.32 13.00
C GLU A 23 3.19 -11.45 14.24
N HIS A 24 3.31 -10.52 15.18
CA HIS A 24 2.47 -10.51 16.38
C HIS A 24 0.99 -10.37 16.00
N LEU A 25 0.64 -9.41 15.14
CA LEU A 25 -0.72 -9.22 14.68
C LEU A 25 -1.22 -10.46 13.94
N ALA A 26 -0.47 -11.02 13.00
CA ALA A 26 -0.90 -12.21 12.24
C ALA A 26 -1.18 -13.42 13.13
N ASN A 27 -0.39 -13.65 14.19
CA ASN A 27 -0.61 -14.77 15.11
C ASN A 27 -1.69 -14.49 16.17
N GLU A 28 -1.93 -13.22 16.53
CA GLU A 28 -3.08 -12.86 17.37
C GLU A 28 -4.40 -12.89 16.57
N ASP A 29 -4.33 -12.66 15.26
CA ASP A 29 -5.48 -12.52 14.36
C ASP A 29 -6.07 -13.86 13.89
N VAL A 30 -5.64 -14.98 14.49
CA VAL A 30 -6.27 -16.31 14.38
C VAL A 30 -7.73 -16.28 14.90
N GLU A 31 -8.13 -15.19 15.57
CA GLU A 31 -9.49 -14.92 16.05
C GLU A 31 -10.28 -13.83 15.28
N MET A 32 -10.04 -13.62 13.98
CA MET A 32 -11.09 -13.10 13.09
C MET A 32 -12.23 -14.15 12.94
N LYS A 33 -12.89 -14.47 14.07
CA LYS A 33 -13.99 -15.43 14.26
C LYS A 33 -15.37 -14.78 14.34
N ALA A 34 -15.50 -13.50 13.98
CA ALA A 34 -16.82 -13.05 13.52
C ALA A 34 -17.06 -13.77 12.19
N PRO A 35 -18.26 -14.31 11.90
CA PRO A 35 -18.49 -15.03 10.65
C PRO A 35 -18.50 -14.00 9.52
N LEU A 36 -17.31 -13.56 9.07
CA LEU A 36 -17.10 -13.13 7.71
C LEU A 36 -17.69 -14.26 6.90
N SER A 37 -18.78 -13.94 6.21
CA SER A 37 -19.68 -14.84 5.50
C SER A 37 -18.92 -16.06 5.02
N GLU A 38 -19.47 -17.28 5.18
CA GLU A 38 -18.90 -18.51 4.59
C GLU A 38 -18.60 -18.34 3.07
N LEU A 39 -19.16 -17.30 2.46
CA LEU A 39 -18.99 -16.85 1.09
C LEU A 39 -17.76 -15.95 0.85
N ALA A 40 -16.92 -15.67 1.85
CA ALA A 40 -15.76 -14.80 1.67
C ALA A 40 -14.67 -15.47 0.83
N VAL A 41 -14.16 -14.74 -0.16
CA VAL A 41 -13.06 -15.19 -1.01
C VAL A 41 -11.73 -14.78 -0.39
N PHE A 42 -10.76 -15.70 -0.38
CA PHE A 42 -9.39 -15.39 -0.03
C PHE A 42 -8.62 -14.91 -1.25
N LEU A 43 -7.92 -13.79 -1.13
CA LEU A 43 -7.03 -13.26 -2.17
C LEU A 43 -5.60 -13.27 -1.64
N VAL A 44 -4.79 -14.23 -2.09
CA VAL A 44 -3.40 -14.38 -1.69
C VAL A 44 -2.52 -13.48 -2.56
N LEU A 45 -1.65 -12.69 -1.93
CA LEU A 45 -0.78 -11.75 -2.64
C LEU A 45 0.61 -12.31 -2.94
N ASP A 46 1.19 -11.80 -4.01
CA ASP A 46 2.61 -11.88 -4.37
C ASP A 46 3.31 -10.52 -4.13
N THR A 47 4.61 -10.55 -3.82
CA THR A 47 5.49 -9.39 -3.68
C THR A 47 5.50 -8.51 -4.93
N ASN A 48 5.52 -9.09 -6.13
CA ASN A 48 5.56 -8.31 -7.38
C ASN A 48 4.34 -7.41 -7.55
N ILE A 49 3.17 -7.85 -7.08
CA ILE A 49 1.95 -7.03 -7.08
C ILE A 49 2.13 -5.84 -6.15
N LEU A 50 2.68 -6.05 -4.96
CA LEU A 50 2.93 -4.99 -3.97
C LEU A 50 4.04 -4.01 -4.40
N LEU A 51 4.97 -4.43 -5.24
CA LEU A 51 6.01 -3.55 -5.77
C LEU A 51 5.56 -2.75 -7.00
N HIS A 52 4.78 -3.35 -7.90
CA HIS A 52 4.54 -2.79 -9.23
C HIS A 52 3.08 -2.44 -9.54
N HIS A 53 2.13 -3.01 -8.79
CA HIS A 53 0.68 -2.89 -9.02
C HIS A 53 -0.07 -2.49 -7.74
N PHE A 54 0.66 -1.93 -6.77
CA PHE A 54 0.17 -1.58 -5.44
C PHE A 54 -1.07 -0.68 -5.47
N GLU A 55 -1.13 0.32 -6.34
CA GLU A 55 -2.26 1.27 -6.35
C GLU A 55 -3.57 0.61 -6.74
N VAL A 56 -3.51 -0.33 -7.68
CA VAL A 56 -4.68 -1.06 -8.13
C VAL A 56 -5.18 -1.99 -7.03
N LEU A 57 -4.28 -2.66 -6.32
CA LEU A 57 -4.63 -3.47 -5.16
C LEU A 57 -5.23 -2.61 -4.03
N ALA A 58 -4.59 -1.49 -3.67
CA ALA A 58 -5.07 -0.60 -2.63
C ALA A 58 -6.45 -0.05 -2.98
N GLN A 59 -6.66 0.35 -4.23
CA GLN A 59 -7.96 0.81 -4.71
C GLN A 59 -9.01 -0.29 -4.68
N PHE A 60 -8.66 -1.51 -5.08
CA PHE A 60 -9.55 -2.66 -5.06
C PHE A 60 -10.03 -2.97 -3.64
N VAL A 61 -9.12 -2.99 -2.67
CA VAL A 61 -9.48 -3.21 -1.27
C VAL A 61 -10.41 -2.11 -0.75
N ASP A 62 -10.14 -0.85 -1.08
CA ASP A 62 -10.99 0.27 -0.68
C ASP A 62 -12.39 0.20 -1.34
N ASP A 63 -12.49 -0.23 -2.61
CA ASP A 63 -13.76 -0.40 -3.32
C ASP A 63 -14.58 -1.55 -2.68
N VAL A 64 -13.95 -2.69 -2.39
CA VAL A 64 -14.57 -3.84 -1.71
C VAL A 64 -15.09 -3.45 -0.33
N GLU A 65 -14.30 -2.71 0.45
CA GLU A 65 -14.71 -2.24 1.78
C GLU A 65 -15.88 -1.25 1.73
N GLN A 66 -15.94 -0.39 0.71
CA GLN A 66 -17.06 0.53 0.50
C GLN A 66 -18.34 -0.22 0.16
N GLN A 67 -18.23 -1.27 -0.65
CA GLN A 67 -19.36 -2.12 -1.03
C GLN A 67 -19.67 -3.23 0.00
N SER A 68 -18.89 -3.31 1.09
CA SER A 68 -19.02 -4.35 2.12
C SER A 68 -19.02 -5.78 1.54
N LEU A 69 -18.20 -6.01 0.50
CA LEU A 69 -18.12 -7.30 -0.17
C LEU A 69 -17.25 -8.28 0.63
N PRO A 70 -17.56 -9.59 0.57
CA PRO A 70 -16.89 -10.59 1.39
C PRO A 70 -15.54 -10.98 0.75
N LEU A 71 -14.48 -10.28 1.13
CA LEU A 71 -13.09 -10.54 0.71
C LEU A 71 -12.16 -10.53 1.91
N ILE A 72 -11.20 -11.44 1.92
CA ILE A 72 -10.07 -11.40 2.84
C ILE A 72 -8.79 -11.52 2.03
N VAL A 73 -8.02 -10.45 1.99
CA VAL A 73 -6.68 -10.42 1.40
C VAL A 73 -5.69 -11.04 2.37
N ILE A 74 -5.07 -12.13 1.94
CA ILE A 74 -4.05 -12.85 2.69
C ILE A 74 -2.68 -12.42 2.20
N VAL A 75 -1.83 -12.03 3.14
CA VAL A 75 -0.45 -11.65 2.85
C VAL A 75 0.46 -12.78 3.34
N PRO A 76 1.05 -13.58 2.43
CA PRO A 76 1.95 -14.64 2.82
C PRO A 76 3.12 -14.10 3.63
N GLY A 77 3.58 -14.88 4.61
CA GLY A 77 4.73 -14.48 5.41
C GLY A 77 6.02 -14.33 4.59
N ALA A 78 6.17 -15.12 3.53
CA ALA A 78 7.28 -15.00 2.58
C ALA A 78 7.31 -13.63 1.89
N VAL A 79 6.15 -13.10 1.50
CA VAL A 79 6.02 -11.79 0.83
C VAL A 79 6.49 -10.66 1.75
N ILE A 80 6.19 -10.76 3.05
CA ILE A 80 6.64 -9.79 4.04
C ILE A 80 8.17 -9.78 4.17
N TYR A 81 8.80 -10.96 4.23
CA TYR A 81 10.26 -11.07 4.25
C TYR A 81 10.91 -10.60 2.95
N GLU A 82 10.27 -10.83 1.80
CA GLU A 82 10.77 -10.32 0.52
C GLU A 82 10.70 -8.80 0.43
N LEU A 83 9.55 -8.21 0.77
CA LEU A 83 9.41 -6.76 0.84
C LEU A 83 10.48 -6.14 1.74
N ASP A 84 10.82 -6.82 2.82
CA ASP A 84 11.88 -6.40 3.71
C ASP A 84 13.25 -6.34 3.02
N GLY A 85 13.60 -7.42 2.31
CA GLY A 85 14.85 -7.48 1.53
C GLY A 85 14.94 -6.43 0.41
N GLN A 86 13.81 -5.96 -0.14
CA GLN A 86 13.82 -4.97 -1.23
C GLN A 86 14.03 -3.52 -0.75
N LYS A 87 14.05 -3.26 0.56
CA LYS A 87 14.11 -1.88 1.10
C LYS A 87 15.48 -1.21 0.99
N ASN A 88 16.54 -2.00 0.86
CA ASN A 88 17.90 -1.51 0.65
C ASN A 88 18.31 -1.56 -0.83
N ARG A 89 17.39 -1.96 -1.73
CA ARG A 89 17.64 -2.04 -3.15
C ARG A 89 17.24 -0.75 -3.85
N ASP A 90 18.18 -0.17 -4.57
CA ASP A 90 17.97 1.04 -5.35
C ASP A 90 16.78 0.90 -6.31
N GLY A 91 15.91 1.90 -6.30
CA GLY A 91 14.72 1.97 -7.16
C GLY A 91 13.52 1.13 -6.71
N LEU A 92 13.66 0.20 -5.75
CA LEU A 92 12.54 -0.55 -5.15
C LEU A 92 12.27 -0.15 -3.69
N ALA A 93 13.26 0.45 -3.03
CA ALA A 93 13.20 0.93 -1.66
C ALA A 93 11.94 1.74 -1.32
N TRP A 94 11.54 2.67 -2.18
CA TRP A 94 10.33 3.48 -2.02
C TRP A 94 9.06 2.63 -2.07
N PHE A 95 8.91 1.79 -3.09
CA PHE A 95 7.73 0.96 -3.29
C PHE A 95 7.55 -0.06 -2.16
N ALA A 96 8.64 -0.70 -1.74
CA ALA A 96 8.63 -1.67 -0.64
C ALA A 96 8.22 -1.03 0.70
N ARG A 97 8.74 0.16 1.01
CA ARG A 97 8.35 0.91 2.23
C ARG A 97 6.89 1.33 2.20
N ARG A 98 6.41 1.81 1.05
CA ARG A 98 5.02 2.21 0.87
C ARG A 98 4.05 1.03 1.02
N ALA A 99 4.34 -0.09 0.38
CA ALA A 99 3.56 -1.31 0.52
C ALA A 99 3.53 -1.79 1.98
N THR A 100 4.68 -1.83 2.66
CA THR A 100 4.77 -2.22 4.08
C THR A 100 3.92 -1.32 4.98
N ALA A 101 3.99 0.00 4.79
CA ALA A 101 3.20 0.95 5.57
C ALA A 101 1.69 0.78 5.34
N TRP A 102 1.29 0.46 4.10
CA TRP A 102 -0.11 0.18 3.77
C TRP A 102 -0.61 -1.11 4.40
N LEU A 103 0.15 -2.20 4.29
CA LEU A 103 -0.18 -3.50 4.87
C LEU A 103 -0.35 -3.39 6.39
N LEU A 104 0.59 -2.75 7.07
CA LEU A 104 0.53 -2.58 8.53
C LEU A 104 -0.70 -1.77 8.95
N ALA A 105 -1.07 -0.74 8.19
CA ALA A 105 -2.29 0.04 8.46
C ALA A 105 -3.54 -0.83 8.29
N LYS A 106 -3.68 -1.53 7.15
CA LYS A 106 -4.86 -2.36 6.86
C LYS A 106 -5.04 -3.55 7.79
N ILE A 107 -3.94 -4.17 8.23
CA ILE A 107 -3.99 -5.28 9.20
C ILE A 107 -4.41 -4.80 10.58
N LYS A 108 -4.00 -3.58 10.99
CA LYS A 108 -4.47 -2.97 12.24
C LYS A 108 -5.97 -2.65 12.21
N GLU A 109 -6.52 -2.37 11.03
CA GLU A 109 -7.97 -2.17 10.87
C GLU A 109 -8.76 -3.47 11.04
N ARG A 110 -8.15 -4.65 10.81
CA ARG A 110 -8.77 -5.98 10.93
C ARG A 110 -10.10 -6.11 10.17
N ARG A 111 -10.14 -5.58 8.94
CA ARG A 111 -11.33 -5.58 8.08
C ARG A 111 -11.22 -6.54 6.92
N SER A 112 -10.30 -6.26 6.01
CA SER A 112 -10.20 -6.89 4.69
C SER A 112 -8.84 -7.49 4.40
N VAL A 113 -7.81 -7.18 5.20
CA VAL A 113 -6.43 -7.63 5.00
C VAL A 113 -5.90 -8.25 6.28
N ARG A 114 -5.26 -9.42 6.18
CA ARG A 114 -4.56 -10.06 7.29
C ARG A 114 -3.26 -10.74 6.84
N GLY A 115 -2.36 -10.95 7.78
CA GLY A 115 -1.16 -11.77 7.58
C GLY A 115 -1.47 -13.27 7.72
N GLN A 116 -0.63 -14.10 7.10
CA GLN A 116 -0.58 -15.54 7.34
C GLN A 116 0.05 -15.83 8.73
N ALA A 117 -0.68 -16.51 9.61
CA ALA A 117 -0.16 -17.01 10.88
C ALA A 117 0.84 -18.16 10.66
N GLN A 118 1.65 -18.49 11.67
CA GLN A 118 2.74 -19.46 11.50
C GLN A 118 2.23 -20.88 11.17
N GLU A 119 1.13 -21.26 11.79
CA GLU A 119 0.45 -22.55 11.67
C GLU A 119 -0.42 -22.69 10.42
N GLU A 120 -0.66 -21.61 9.69
CA GLU A 120 -1.47 -21.60 8.46
C GLU A 120 -0.66 -22.09 7.26
N THR A 121 -0.29 -23.37 7.28
CA THR A 121 0.62 -23.99 6.31
C THR A 121 0.24 -25.44 6.02
N CYS A 122 0.57 -25.94 4.83
CA CYS A 122 0.44 -27.36 4.50
C CYS A 122 1.68 -28.18 4.89
N LYS A 123 2.74 -27.54 5.40
CA LYS A 123 3.98 -28.21 5.82
C LYS A 123 3.74 -29.15 6.99
N SER A 124 4.49 -30.25 7.02
CA SER A 124 4.39 -31.26 8.09
C SER A 124 4.87 -30.75 9.45
N THR A 125 5.71 -29.71 9.44
CA THR A 125 6.21 -29.01 10.63
C THR A 125 5.12 -28.22 11.35
N GLY A 126 4.00 -27.91 10.69
CA GLY A 126 3.00 -26.98 11.20
C GLY A 126 3.52 -25.55 11.36
N ASN A 127 4.64 -25.21 10.72
CA ASN A 127 5.19 -23.86 10.75
C ASN A 127 5.85 -23.53 9.39
N TRP A 128 5.30 -22.56 8.66
CA TRP A 128 5.80 -22.21 7.33
C TRP A 128 7.25 -21.69 7.34
N LYS A 129 7.73 -21.15 8.47
CA LYS A 129 9.11 -20.65 8.60
C LYS A 129 10.15 -21.77 8.69
N ILE A 130 9.75 -22.94 9.19
CA ILE A 130 10.68 -24.05 9.40
C ILE A 130 10.92 -24.74 8.05
N ARG A 131 12.16 -24.67 7.55
CA ARG A 131 12.57 -25.38 6.33
C ARG A 131 12.64 -26.89 6.58
N GLU A 132 12.01 -27.68 5.72
CA GLU A 132 12.06 -29.14 5.79
C GLU A 132 13.35 -29.66 5.13
N GLN A 133 13.93 -30.73 5.67
CA GLN A 133 15.21 -31.29 5.20
C GLN A 133 15.20 -31.73 3.72
N LYS A 134 14.01 -31.97 3.14
CA LYS A 134 13.84 -32.38 1.74
C LYS A 134 13.74 -31.21 0.76
N GLU A 135 13.65 -29.97 1.24
CA GLU A 135 13.50 -28.77 0.40
C GLU A 135 14.87 -28.30 -0.11
N ILE A 136 15.47 -29.00 -1.07
CA ILE A 136 16.65 -28.53 -1.81
C ILE A 136 16.15 -27.70 -3.00
N VAL A 137 15.87 -26.42 -2.73
CA VAL A 137 15.30 -25.48 -3.70
C VAL A 137 16.11 -24.19 -3.64
N SER A 138 16.24 -23.48 -4.78
CA SER A 138 16.84 -22.14 -4.82
C SER A 138 16.02 -21.17 -3.95
N LYS A 139 16.61 -20.05 -3.51
CA LYS A 139 15.93 -19.10 -2.62
C LYS A 139 14.64 -18.52 -3.25
N GLU A 140 14.67 -18.22 -4.55
CA GLU A 140 13.51 -17.68 -5.29
C GLU A 140 12.39 -18.72 -5.36
N MET A 141 12.71 -19.92 -5.84
CA MET A 141 11.74 -21.02 -5.90
C MET A 141 11.24 -21.43 -4.50
N TYR A 142 12.01 -21.19 -3.43
CA TYR A 142 11.57 -21.44 -2.06
C TYR A 142 10.47 -20.47 -1.63
N ASN A 143 10.59 -19.18 -1.95
CA ASN A 143 9.58 -18.19 -1.61
C ASN A 143 8.30 -18.42 -2.43
N ASP A 144 8.42 -18.72 -3.72
CA ASP A 144 7.29 -19.12 -4.57
C ASP A 144 6.55 -20.34 -3.99
N ASN A 145 7.29 -21.34 -3.52
CA ASN A 145 6.71 -22.51 -2.87
C ASN A 145 5.98 -22.16 -1.57
N LEU A 146 6.45 -21.18 -0.80
CA LEU A 146 5.75 -20.72 0.41
C LEU A 146 4.47 -19.95 0.08
N ILE A 147 4.46 -19.15 -0.98
CA ILE A 147 3.24 -18.49 -1.46
C ILE A 147 2.23 -19.54 -1.94
N LEU A 148 2.71 -20.57 -2.65
CA LEU A 148 1.87 -21.67 -3.10
C LEU A 148 1.32 -22.50 -1.93
N ASP A 149 2.15 -22.80 -0.92
CA ASP A 149 1.72 -23.45 0.32
C ASP A 149 0.59 -22.67 1.01
N CYS A 150 0.73 -21.33 1.08
CA CYS A 150 -0.31 -20.44 1.59
C CYS A 150 -1.61 -20.56 0.78
N CYS A 151 -1.56 -20.54 -0.54
CA CYS A 151 -2.73 -20.74 -1.40
C CYS A 151 -3.40 -22.10 -1.14
N LEU A 152 -2.61 -23.18 -1.07
CA LEU A 152 -3.11 -24.53 -0.87
C LEU A 152 -3.72 -24.72 0.52
N PHE A 153 -3.23 -24.00 1.53
CA PHE A 153 -3.82 -24.00 2.88
C PHE A 153 -5.21 -23.39 2.85
N PHE A 154 -5.35 -22.14 2.38
CA PHE A 154 -6.61 -21.41 2.40
C PHE A 154 -7.68 -21.95 1.45
N LYS A 155 -7.25 -22.58 0.35
CA LYS A 155 -8.14 -23.30 -0.57
C LYS A 155 -9.00 -24.34 0.15
N ARG A 156 -8.47 -24.99 1.20
CA ARG A 156 -9.21 -26.02 1.95
C ARG A 156 -10.39 -25.46 2.73
N GLU A 157 -10.35 -24.17 3.04
CA GLU A 157 -11.36 -23.50 3.84
C GLU A 157 -12.38 -22.78 2.96
N ARG A 158 -11.92 -22.02 1.96
CA ARG A 158 -12.77 -21.13 1.15
C ARG A 158 -12.22 -20.95 -0.27
N PRO A 159 -13.05 -20.46 -1.22
CA PRO A 159 -12.56 -20.07 -2.54
C PRO A 159 -11.36 -19.14 -2.41
N THR A 160 -10.27 -19.49 -3.09
CA THR A 160 -8.99 -18.80 -2.96
C THR A 160 -8.49 -18.42 -4.36
N ALA A 161 -8.08 -17.18 -4.51
CA ALA A 161 -7.43 -16.67 -5.70
C ALA A 161 -6.00 -16.19 -5.38
N LEU A 162 -5.08 -16.46 -6.28
CA LEU A 162 -3.70 -15.93 -6.24
C LEU A 162 -3.62 -14.70 -7.13
N LEU A 163 -3.15 -13.59 -6.56
CA LEU A 163 -2.82 -12.37 -7.30
C LEU A 163 -1.31 -12.32 -7.53
N SER A 164 -0.85 -12.64 -8.74
CA SER A 164 0.58 -12.63 -9.09
C SER A 164 0.84 -12.18 -10.52
N ALA A 165 1.97 -11.52 -10.71
CA ALA A 165 2.50 -11.15 -12.03
C ALA A 165 3.55 -12.14 -12.55
N ASP A 166 3.93 -13.15 -11.76
CA ASP A 166 4.89 -14.17 -12.16
C ASP A 166 4.17 -15.34 -12.84
N ASN A 167 4.43 -15.50 -14.14
CA ASN A 167 3.85 -16.59 -14.93
C ASN A 167 4.24 -17.98 -14.39
N ASN A 168 5.46 -18.15 -13.87
CA ASN A 168 5.90 -19.44 -13.34
C ASN A 168 5.12 -19.79 -12.07
N LEU A 169 4.93 -18.83 -11.17
CA LEU A 169 4.13 -19.03 -9.96
C LEU A 169 2.67 -19.32 -10.32
N CYS A 170 2.08 -18.59 -11.26
CA CYS A 170 0.73 -18.86 -11.76
C CYS A 170 0.60 -20.26 -12.37
N ILE A 171 1.53 -20.68 -13.23
CA ILE A 171 1.54 -22.02 -13.85
C ILE A 171 1.67 -23.10 -12.77
N ASN A 172 2.60 -22.93 -11.83
CA ASN A 172 2.80 -23.88 -10.73
C ASN A 172 1.55 -23.98 -9.85
N CYS A 173 0.90 -22.85 -9.57
CA CYS A 173 -0.34 -22.81 -8.80
C CYS A 173 -1.46 -23.57 -9.50
N GLN A 174 -1.67 -23.34 -10.79
CA GLN A 174 -2.68 -24.06 -11.57
C GLN A 174 -2.40 -25.57 -11.67
N ALA A 175 -1.13 -25.94 -11.84
CA ALA A 175 -0.71 -27.34 -11.94
C ALA A 175 -0.95 -28.12 -10.64
N GLN A 176 -0.66 -27.52 -9.48
CA GLN A 176 -0.80 -28.20 -8.18
C GLN A 176 -2.20 -28.12 -7.59
N SER A 177 -2.96 -27.05 -7.87
CA SER A 177 -4.30 -26.84 -7.33
C SER A 177 -5.41 -27.55 -8.09
N CYS A 178 -5.10 -28.22 -9.20
CA CYS A 178 -6.06 -28.90 -10.07
C CYS A 178 -7.27 -28.01 -10.44
N THR A 179 -7.03 -26.77 -10.88
CA THR A 179 -8.01 -25.75 -11.32
C THR A 179 -8.86 -25.05 -10.26
N GLU A 180 -8.69 -25.35 -8.98
CA GLU A 180 -9.55 -24.76 -7.93
C GLU A 180 -9.00 -23.45 -7.32
N VAL A 181 -7.73 -23.10 -7.56
CA VAL A 181 -7.19 -21.77 -7.21
C VAL A 181 -7.17 -20.93 -8.49
N GLU A 182 -7.96 -19.86 -8.52
CA GLU A 182 -7.91 -18.92 -9.64
C GLU A 182 -6.63 -18.08 -9.55
N THR A 183 -5.94 -17.93 -10.68
CA THR A 183 -4.77 -17.04 -10.77
C THR A 183 -5.16 -15.79 -11.53
N ILE A 184 -4.97 -14.63 -10.90
CA ILE A 184 -5.27 -13.33 -11.46
C ILE A 184 -3.93 -12.62 -11.70
N SER A 185 -3.66 -12.28 -12.97
CA SER A 185 -2.42 -11.64 -13.38
C SER A 185 -2.68 -10.29 -14.06
N PRO A 186 -1.82 -9.27 -13.83
CA PRO A 186 -2.02 -7.96 -14.39
C PRO A 186 -2.09 -7.93 -15.93
N SER A 187 -3.16 -7.33 -16.47
CA SER A 187 -3.31 -7.08 -17.90
C SER A 187 -2.81 -5.68 -18.30
N LEU A 188 -2.97 -5.31 -19.58
CA LEU A 188 -2.67 -3.96 -20.07
C LEU A 188 -3.55 -2.88 -19.40
N TYR A 189 -4.81 -3.21 -19.09
CA TYR A 189 -5.79 -2.30 -18.50
C TYR A 189 -6.08 -2.64 -17.04
N TRP A 190 -5.03 -3.06 -16.34
CA TRP A 190 -5.10 -3.53 -14.96
C TRP A 190 -5.80 -2.53 -14.03
N SER A 191 -6.94 -2.94 -13.47
CA SER A 191 -7.81 -2.06 -12.69
C SER A 191 -8.50 -2.80 -11.55
N SER A 192 -9.04 -2.04 -10.60
CA SER A 192 -9.87 -2.56 -9.51
C SER A 192 -11.05 -3.36 -10.08
N ARG A 193 -11.67 -2.84 -11.15
CA ARG A 193 -12.75 -3.49 -11.89
C ARG A 193 -12.36 -4.85 -12.47
N GLU A 194 -11.15 -4.98 -13.00
CA GLU A 194 -10.69 -6.25 -13.58
C GLU A 194 -10.52 -7.32 -12.50
N ILE A 195 -9.92 -6.96 -11.35
CA ILE A 195 -9.80 -7.87 -10.20
C ILE A 195 -11.19 -8.30 -9.72
N ALA A 196 -12.12 -7.34 -9.59
CA ALA A 196 -13.49 -7.61 -9.17
C ALA A 196 -14.23 -8.55 -10.13
N GLY A 197 -14.07 -8.34 -11.44
CA GLY A 197 -14.69 -9.19 -12.46
C GLY A 197 -14.20 -10.64 -12.40
N ARG A 198 -12.93 -10.86 -12.03
CA ARG A 198 -12.40 -12.22 -11.82
C ARG A 198 -12.95 -12.86 -10.56
N ILE A 199 -12.93 -12.14 -9.43
CA ILE A 199 -13.31 -12.69 -8.13
C ILE A 199 -14.83 -12.89 -8.00
N TYR A 200 -15.63 -11.93 -8.48
CA TYR A 200 -17.07 -11.91 -8.24
C TYR A 200 -17.89 -12.21 -9.50
N GLY A 201 -17.34 -12.10 -10.70
CA GLY A 201 -18.07 -12.26 -11.95
C GLY A 201 -19.29 -11.33 -12.02
N ASP A 202 -20.44 -11.89 -12.40
CA ASP A 202 -21.70 -11.14 -12.53
C ASP A 202 -22.44 -10.89 -11.20
N ASN A 203 -21.86 -11.30 -10.06
CA ASN A 203 -22.50 -11.17 -8.76
C ASN A 203 -22.46 -9.73 -8.19
N VAL A 204 -21.70 -8.84 -8.81
CA VAL A 204 -21.52 -7.45 -8.35
C VAL A 204 -21.58 -6.47 -9.53
N ASP A 205 -22.03 -5.25 -9.25
CA ASP A 205 -22.00 -4.18 -10.23
C ASP A 205 -20.57 -3.66 -10.42
N LEU A 206 -19.94 -4.08 -11.52
CA LEU A 206 -18.58 -3.67 -11.90
C LEU A 206 -18.44 -2.15 -12.14
N GLY A 207 -19.54 -1.44 -12.36
CA GLY A 207 -19.56 0.02 -12.48
C GLY A 207 -19.13 0.74 -11.20
N GLN A 208 -19.30 0.10 -10.04
CA GLN A 208 -18.92 0.63 -8.74
C GLN A 208 -17.41 0.54 -8.47
N PHE A 209 -16.70 -0.27 -9.24
CA PHE A 209 -15.26 -0.40 -9.15
C PHE A 209 -14.57 0.58 -10.10
N LYS A 210 -13.49 1.19 -9.60
CA LYS A 210 -12.75 2.16 -10.40
C LYS A 210 -12.08 1.48 -11.60
N GLY A 211 -12.18 2.16 -12.74
CA GLY A 211 -11.53 1.74 -13.98
C GLY A 211 -10.01 1.87 -13.94
N TYR A 212 -9.39 1.59 -15.08
CA TYR A 212 -7.94 1.72 -15.24
C TYR A 212 -7.47 3.14 -14.90
N LYS A 213 -6.46 3.22 -14.03
CA LYS A 213 -5.74 4.45 -13.72
C LYS A 213 -4.26 4.15 -13.90
N GLU A 214 -3.57 5.02 -14.65
CA GLU A 214 -2.11 4.94 -14.72
C GLU A 214 -1.52 5.02 -13.31
N SER A 215 -0.59 4.11 -13.03
CA SER A 215 0.13 4.07 -11.76
C SER A 215 1.55 4.56 -12.00
N TYR A 216 2.10 5.31 -11.05
CA TYR A 216 3.51 5.68 -11.10
C TYR A 216 4.38 4.42 -11.07
N LYS A 217 5.15 4.21 -12.14
CA LYS A 217 6.17 3.16 -12.23
C LYS A 217 7.51 3.82 -12.51
N ASN A 218 8.56 3.36 -11.83
CA ASN A 218 9.90 3.83 -12.15
C ASN A 218 10.23 3.37 -13.57
N GLY A 219 10.39 4.29 -14.51
CA GLY A 219 10.63 3.99 -15.91
C GLY A 219 12.08 3.56 -16.12
N THR A 220 12.45 2.37 -15.66
CA THR A 220 13.70 1.71 -16.06
C THR A 220 13.55 0.96 -17.38
N ARG A 221 12.43 1.13 -18.11
CA ARG A 221 12.34 0.70 -19.51
C ARG A 221 13.28 1.54 -20.37
N LYS A 222 14.54 1.10 -20.46
CA LYS A 222 15.40 1.34 -21.61
C LYS A 222 14.69 0.71 -22.83
N GLY A 223 14.03 1.54 -23.63
CA GLY A 223 13.50 1.16 -24.94
C GLY A 223 12.03 0.75 -24.92
N GLY A 224 11.20 1.56 -25.58
CA GLY A 224 9.80 1.25 -25.84
C GLY A 224 9.03 2.53 -26.06
N ALA A 225 8.88 2.89 -27.34
CA ALA A 225 8.19 4.08 -27.82
C ALA A 225 6.93 4.41 -27.01
N SER A 226 6.84 5.66 -26.56
CA SER A 226 5.54 6.30 -26.34
C SER A 226 4.69 6.05 -27.58
N VAL A 227 3.48 5.54 -27.38
CA VAL A 227 2.46 5.41 -28.41
C VAL A 227 2.11 6.83 -28.87
N ALA A 228 2.87 7.31 -29.85
CA ALA A 228 2.59 8.53 -30.57
C ALA A 228 1.55 8.20 -31.65
N ALA A 229 0.46 8.96 -31.63
CA ALA A 229 -0.47 9.18 -32.73
C ALA A 229 -1.04 7.92 -33.41
N ALA A 230 -2.16 7.43 -32.89
CA ALA A 230 -3.13 6.78 -33.76
C ALA A 230 -3.62 7.82 -34.77
N ALA A 231 -3.59 7.40 -36.03
CA ALA A 231 -3.77 8.22 -37.21
C ALA A 231 -5.16 8.86 -37.31
N ASP A 232 -5.15 10.01 -37.95
CA ASP A 232 -6.25 10.76 -38.54
C ASP A 232 -7.15 9.82 -39.37
N ASP A 233 -8.33 9.49 -38.84
CA ASP A 233 -9.47 9.02 -39.63
C ASP A 233 -10.46 10.19 -39.69
N GLU A 234 -10.31 11.00 -40.73
CA GLU A 234 -11.32 11.94 -41.22
C GLU A 234 -12.59 11.16 -41.59
N ASP A 235 -13.75 11.56 -41.06
CA ASP A 235 -15.13 11.06 -41.33
C ASP A 235 -15.80 10.11 -40.31
N GLY A 236 -15.54 10.31 -39.01
CA GLY A 236 -16.42 9.82 -37.95
C GLY A 236 -17.48 10.84 -37.53
N MET A 237 -18.76 10.61 -37.88
CA MET A 237 -19.89 11.41 -37.38
C MET A 237 -19.93 11.39 -35.84
N ALA A 238 -19.83 12.56 -35.21
CA ALA A 238 -19.88 12.71 -33.77
C ALA A 238 -21.25 12.29 -33.22
N VAL A 239 -21.29 11.17 -32.51
CA VAL A 239 -22.37 10.82 -31.60
C VAL A 239 -21.97 11.40 -30.25
N ASP A 240 -22.76 12.33 -29.72
CA ASP A 240 -22.63 12.86 -28.37
C ASP A 240 -22.97 11.75 -27.35
N GLU A 241 -22.06 10.81 -27.16
CA GLU A 241 -22.13 9.86 -26.04
C GLU A 241 -21.61 10.57 -24.79
N GLU A 242 -22.53 11.11 -24.01
CA GLU A 242 -22.24 11.67 -22.68
C GLU A 242 -21.54 10.62 -21.80
N GLY A 243 -20.22 10.78 -21.64
CA GLY A 243 -19.63 10.69 -20.31
C GLY A 243 -18.77 9.48 -19.95
N LEU A 244 -18.16 8.74 -20.89
CA LEU A 244 -16.93 8.01 -20.57
C LEU A 244 -15.77 8.99 -20.60
N GLY A 245 -15.63 9.76 -19.52
CA GLY A 245 -14.56 10.74 -19.35
C GLY A 245 -13.21 10.09 -19.63
N THR A 246 -12.63 10.40 -20.78
CA THR A 246 -11.25 10.10 -21.13
C THR A 246 -10.38 10.89 -20.16
N THR A 247 -10.09 10.29 -19.01
CA THR A 247 -9.20 10.87 -18.02
C THR A 247 -7.86 11.06 -18.71
N ALA A 248 -7.52 12.31 -19.03
CA ALA A 248 -6.23 12.65 -19.60
C ALA A 248 -5.12 11.97 -18.77
N PRO A 249 -4.09 11.41 -19.43
CA PRO A 249 -3.04 10.68 -18.75
C PRO A 249 -2.46 11.54 -17.63
N GLN A 250 -2.50 11.00 -16.41
CA GLN A 250 -2.03 11.74 -15.24
C GLN A 250 -0.53 11.88 -15.32
N HIS A 251 -0.01 13.08 -15.07
CA HIS A 251 1.43 13.28 -15.10
C HIS A 251 2.14 12.45 -14.03
N PRO A 252 3.32 11.89 -14.33
CA PRO A 252 4.12 11.13 -13.37
C PRO A 252 4.35 11.87 -12.04
N ILE A 253 4.57 13.18 -12.10
CA ILE A 253 4.75 14.01 -10.89
C ILE A 253 3.50 14.10 -10.02
N SER A 254 2.31 14.14 -10.62
CA SER A 254 1.05 14.23 -9.89
C SER A 254 0.73 12.88 -9.26
N MET A 255 1.00 11.78 -9.97
CA MET A 255 0.88 10.43 -9.44
C MET A 255 1.84 10.20 -8.27
N LEU A 256 3.11 10.63 -8.40
CA LEU A 256 4.08 10.55 -7.31
C LEU A 256 3.64 11.39 -6.11
N HIS A 257 3.10 12.59 -6.34
CA HIS A 257 2.60 13.45 -5.27
C HIS A 257 1.45 12.82 -4.49
N GLU A 258 0.47 12.23 -5.19
CA GLU A 258 -0.63 11.49 -4.54
C GLU A 258 -0.09 10.33 -3.70
N ALA A 259 0.86 9.56 -4.22
CA ALA A 259 1.51 8.48 -3.49
C ALA A 259 2.23 8.96 -2.21
N ILE A 260 2.90 10.11 -2.28
CA ILE A 260 3.57 10.74 -1.13
C ILE A 260 2.55 11.15 -0.08
N ILE A 261 1.47 11.80 -0.48
CA ILE A 261 0.39 12.20 0.43
C ILE A 261 -0.11 10.98 1.20
N ASP A 262 -0.48 9.92 0.50
CA ASP A 262 -1.05 8.73 1.13
C ASP A 262 -0.04 7.99 2.01
N HIS A 263 1.22 7.88 1.58
CA HIS A 263 2.30 7.25 2.36
C HIS A 263 2.61 8.00 3.65
N PHE A 264 2.94 9.30 3.55
CA PHE A 264 3.33 10.08 4.71
C PHE A 264 2.16 10.33 5.66
N THR A 265 0.92 10.42 5.17
CA THR A 265 -0.26 10.48 6.07
C THR A 265 -0.30 9.28 7.01
N ARG A 266 -0.05 8.06 6.50
CA ARG A 266 -0.03 6.83 7.31
C ARG A 266 1.12 6.83 8.31
N LEU A 267 2.32 7.25 7.89
CA LEU A 267 3.47 7.33 8.78
C LEU A 267 3.26 8.36 9.90
N LEU A 268 2.74 9.54 9.56
CA LEU A 268 2.43 10.60 10.52
C LEU A 268 1.33 10.15 11.49
N MET A 269 0.29 9.47 11.00
CA MET A 269 -0.76 8.89 11.85
C MET A 269 -0.19 7.84 12.80
N GLY A 270 0.71 6.97 12.31
CA GLY A 270 1.41 6.00 13.14
C GLY A 270 2.29 6.65 14.20
N LEU A 271 2.97 7.76 13.87
CA LEU A 271 3.76 8.53 14.82
C LEU A 271 2.87 9.19 15.88
N VAL A 272 1.79 9.88 15.47
CA VAL A 272 0.82 10.49 16.40
C VAL A 272 0.24 9.44 17.35
N GLY A 273 -0.13 8.26 16.86
CA GLY A 273 -0.65 7.18 17.71
C GLY A 273 0.35 6.66 18.75
N ARG A 274 1.66 6.80 18.49
CA ARG A 274 2.74 6.46 19.45
C ARG A 274 2.97 7.57 20.46
N VAL A 275 3.01 8.82 20.03
CA VAL A 275 3.47 9.95 20.87
C VAL A 275 2.34 10.68 21.57
N GLY A 276 1.12 10.64 21.03
CA GLY A 276 0.00 11.44 21.51
C GLY A 276 -0.78 10.86 22.68
N GLY A 277 -0.47 9.65 23.16
CA GLY A 277 -1.15 9.05 24.32
C GLY A 277 -2.67 8.90 24.13
N ASP A 278 -3.42 8.99 25.23
CA ASP A 278 -4.88 8.78 25.22
C ASP A 278 -5.66 9.99 24.71
N GLU A 279 -5.10 11.20 24.79
CA GLU A 279 -5.79 12.44 24.38
C GLU A 279 -6.18 12.44 22.90
N VAL A 280 -5.33 11.88 22.03
CA VAL A 280 -5.58 11.79 20.59
C VAL A 280 -6.46 10.60 20.20
N ARG A 281 -6.61 9.63 21.12
CA ARG A 281 -7.39 8.40 20.92
C ARG A 281 -8.86 8.58 21.28
N GLN A 282 -9.16 9.52 22.17
CA GLN A 282 -10.51 9.73 22.66
C GLN A 282 -11.39 10.43 21.61
N ARG A 283 -12.54 9.83 21.32
CA ARG A 283 -13.66 10.48 20.65
C ARG A 283 -14.48 11.25 21.69
N SER A 284 -15.05 12.38 21.30
CA SER A 284 -16.04 13.05 22.14
C SER A 284 -17.16 12.07 22.52
N THR A 285 -17.54 12.05 23.79
CA THR A 285 -18.64 11.19 24.25
C THR A 285 -19.97 11.73 23.70
N ALA A 286 -21.01 10.89 23.60
CA ALA A 286 -22.33 11.34 23.15
C ALA A 286 -22.90 12.46 24.04
N GLU A 287 -22.59 12.43 25.33
CA GLU A 287 -22.97 13.48 26.29
C GLU A 287 -22.20 14.78 26.06
N GLU A 288 -20.88 14.70 25.80
CA GLU A 288 -20.09 15.86 25.39
C GLU A 288 -20.60 16.45 24.08
N GLU A 289 -20.90 15.61 23.09
CA GLU A 289 -21.45 16.04 21.80
C GLU A 289 -22.83 16.68 21.92
N ALA A 290 -23.68 16.19 22.84
CA ALA A 290 -24.99 16.78 23.13
C ALA A 290 -24.89 18.16 23.80
N ASN A 291 -23.85 18.38 24.61
CA ASN A 291 -23.61 19.62 25.32
C ASN A 291 -22.78 20.64 24.51
N MET A 292 -22.16 20.22 23.41
CA MET A 292 -21.40 21.10 22.53
C MET A 292 -22.33 21.91 21.61
N SER A 293 -21.99 23.19 21.42
CA SER A 293 -22.63 24.02 20.39
C SER A 293 -22.51 23.34 19.01
N ARG A 294 -23.53 23.51 18.16
CA ARG A 294 -23.54 22.99 16.78
C ARG A 294 -22.30 23.42 15.97
N TYR A 295 -21.67 24.52 16.35
CA TYR A 295 -20.47 25.07 15.70
C TYR A 295 -19.15 24.76 16.43
N ALA A 296 -19.20 24.10 17.60
CA ALA A 296 -17.98 23.72 18.30
C ALA A 296 -17.29 22.55 17.57
N PRO A 297 -15.97 22.61 17.37
CA PRO A 297 -15.22 21.52 16.74
C PRO A 297 -15.27 20.27 17.63
N ARG A 298 -15.79 19.17 17.10
CA ARG A 298 -15.85 17.87 17.80
C ARG A 298 -14.46 17.23 17.84
N ARG A 299 -14.14 16.55 18.94
CA ARG A 299 -12.92 15.75 19.01
C ARG A 299 -13.12 14.49 18.20
N ARG A 300 -12.37 14.39 17.10
CA ARG A 300 -12.29 13.20 16.26
C ARG A 300 -11.07 12.39 16.70
N PRO A 301 -11.14 11.05 16.71
CA PRO A 301 -9.96 10.24 16.94
C PRO A 301 -8.89 10.52 15.86
N TYR A 302 -7.62 10.38 16.20
CA TYR A 302 -6.51 10.67 15.28
C TYR A 302 -6.51 9.83 14.00
N THR A 303 -7.21 8.69 13.99
CA THR A 303 -7.41 7.85 12.81
C THR A 303 -8.26 8.53 11.73
N GLU A 304 -9.05 9.54 12.10
CA GLU A 304 -9.87 10.35 11.18
C GLU A 304 -9.20 11.67 10.79
N TRP A 305 -8.00 11.94 11.30
CA TRP A 305 -7.27 13.19 11.06
C TRP A 305 -6.68 13.21 9.65
N ARG A 306 -6.67 14.39 9.04
CA ARG A 306 -6.00 14.60 7.76
C ARG A 306 -4.50 14.83 7.99
N ALA A 307 -3.71 14.72 6.92
CA ALA A 307 -2.28 15.04 6.96
C ALA A 307 -1.98 16.39 7.63
N ALA A 308 -2.79 17.40 7.34
CA ALA A 308 -2.66 18.73 7.93
C ALA A 308 -2.81 18.73 9.46
N ASP A 309 -3.85 18.06 9.96
CA ASP A 309 -4.14 17.95 11.40
C ASP A 309 -3.00 17.19 12.12
N LEU A 310 -2.50 16.11 11.49
CA LEU A 310 -1.39 15.30 12.01
C LEU A 310 -0.09 16.10 12.11
N VAL A 311 0.27 16.84 11.05
CA VAL A 311 1.45 17.71 11.02
C VAL A 311 1.33 18.81 12.06
N GLU A 312 0.18 19.50 12.13
CA GLU A 312 -0.03 20.58 13.09
C GLU A 312 0.16 20.08 14.53
N TYR A 313 -0.43 18.94 14.87
CA TYR A 313 -0.26 18.32 16.17
C TYR A 313 1.22 17.99 16.47
N LEU A 314 1.92 17.35 15.53
CA LEU A 314 3.32 16.95 15.71
C LEU A 314 4.27 18.15 15.84
N VAL A 315 4.04 19.22 15.09
CA VAL A 315 4.86 20.44 15.17
C VAL A 315 4.62 21.17 16.48
N LYS A 316 3.35 21.29 16.90
CA LYS A 316 2.97 21.98 18.14
C LYS A 316 3.54 21.30 19.38
N ASN A 317 3.58 19.96 19.39
CA ASN A 317 3.99 19.17 20.54
C ASN A 317 5.45 18.67 20.45
N ALA A 318 6.20 19.08 19.42
CA ALA A 318 7.56 18.59 19.21
C ALA A 318 8.51 19.00 20.36
N PRO A 319 9.32 18.06 20.88
CA PRO A 319 10.33 18.40 21.88
C PRO A 319 11.39 19.31 21.26
N GLY A 320 11.56 20.51 21.81
CA GLY A 320 12.48 21.53 21.28
C GLY A 320 11.92 22.41 20.16
N GLY A 321 10.68 22.15 19.71
CA GLY A 321 10.01 22.89 18.65
C GLY A 321 10.56 22.59 17.24
N VAL A 322 9.70 22.71 16.23
CA VAL A 322 10.08 22.51 14.82
C VAL A 322 9.82 23.79 14.03
N ARG A 323 10.86 24.30 13.37
CA ARG A 323 10.75 25.48 12.51
C ARG A 323 10.52 25.05 11.07
N MET A 324 9.28 25.22 10.60
CA MET A 324 8.90 24.90 9.22
C MET A 324 9.24 26.01 8.23
N ARG A 325 9.74 25.61 7.06
CA ARG A 325 9.94 26.47 5.88
C ARG A 325 8.70 26.47 5.01
N GLN A 326 8.59 27.44 4.10
CA GLN A 326 7.49 27.50 3.12
C GLN A 326 7.89 26.78 1.82
N PRO A 327 7.01 25.94 1.24
CA PRO A 327 5.64 25.67 1.68
C PRO A 327 5.61 24.76 2.91
N ARG A 328 4.64 25.00 3.79
CA ARG A 328 4.46 24.16 4.97
C ARG A 328 3.99 22.75 4.57
N PRO A 329 4.42 21.69 5.28
CA PRO A 329 4.09 20.32 4.93
C PRO A 329 2.58 20.04 4.96
N GLU A 330 1.81 20.72 5.82
CA GLU A 330 0.35 20.61 5.85
C GLU A 330 -0.37 21.15 4.61
N VAL A 331 0.31 21.96 3.79
CA VAL A 331 -0.20 22.47 2.50
C VAL A 331 0.24 21.55 1.38
N PHE A 332 1.51 21.12 1.40
CA PHE A 332 2.04 20.16 0.43
C PHE A 332 1.27 18.85 0.46
N LEU A 333 0.98 18.31 1.66
CA LEU A 333 0.28 17.03 1.80
C LEU A 333 -1.25 17.10 1.55
N ARG A 334 -1.77 18.18 0.95
CA ARG A 334 -3.19 18.27 0.58
C ARG A 334 -3.44 17.69 -0.80
N LYS A 335 -4.47 16.86 -0.92
CA LYS A 335 -4.90 16.31 -2.21
C LYS A 335 -5.38 17.43 -3.14
N GLY A 336 -4.99 17.38 -4.41
CA GLY A 336 -5.23 18.46 -5.39
C GLY A 336 -6.70 18.81 -5.62
N TYR A 337 -7.63 17.89 -5.36
CA TYR A 337 -9.07 18.11 -5.48
C TYR A 337 -9.71 18.76 -4.23
N THR A 338 -8.93 19.04 -3.17
CA THR A 338 -9.42 19.71 -1.97
C THR A 338 -9.21 21.22 -2.06
N THR A 339 -10.03 22.02 -1.37
CA THR A 339 -9.90 23.48 -1.39
C THR A 339 -8.51 23.92 -0.91
N GLY A 340 -7.77 24.59 -1.79
CA GLY A 340 -6.39 25.02 -1.55
C GLY A 340 -5.35 23.90 -1.61
N GLY A 341 -5.74 22.70 -2.04
CA GLY A 341 -4.81 21.64 -2.45
C GLY A 341 -4.20 21.97 -3.82
N ARG A 342 -3.03 21.38 -4.08
CA ARG A 342 -2.32 21.54 -5.35
C ARG A 342 -1.95 20.19 -5.93
N THR A 343 -1.99 20.08 -7.26
CA THR A 343 -1.47 18.90 -7.95
C THR A 343 0.06 18.88 -7.94
N GLY A 344 0.68 17.72 -8.18
CA GLY A 344 2.14 17.62 -8.17
C GLY A 344 2.83 18.58 -9.15
N ARG A 345 2.18 18.89 -10.29
CA ARG A 345 2.68 19.81 -11.33
C ARG A 345 2.70 21.27 -10.90
N GLU A 346 1.85 21.65 -9.94
CA GLU A 346 1.71 23.02 -9.47
C GLU A 346 2.76 23.40 -8.42
N TRP A 347 3.54 22.42 -7.96
CA TRP A 347 4.66 22.61 -7.05
C TRP A 347 5.97 22.74 -7.82
N SER A 348 6.76 23.77 -7.51
CA SER A 348 8.10 23.89 -8.08
C SER A 348 9.04 22.83 -7.49
N ARG A 349 10.12 22.50 -8.20
CA ARG A 349 11.15 21.59 -7.66
C ARG A 349 11.64 22.01 -6.27
N ARG A 350 11.80 23.32 -6.05
CA ARG A 350 12.21 23.86 -4.76
C ARG A 350 11.16 23.61 -3.66
N ASP A 351 9.87 23.70 -4.00
CA ASP A 351 8.79 23.40 -3.06
C ASP A 351 8.81 21.94 -2.61
N TRP A 352 9.11 21.01 -3.52
CA TRP A 352 9.28 19.59 -3.22
C TRP A 352 10.46 19.34 -2.28
N GLU A 353 11.62 19.93 -2.57
CA GLU A 353 12.79 19.85 -1.69
C GLU A 353 12.48 20.38 -0.29
N VAL A 354 11.85 21.55 -0.19
CA VAL A 354 11.46 22.14 1.10
C VAL A 354 10.44 21.28 1.84
N ALA A 355 9.48 20.66 1.14
CA ALA A 355 8.53 19.75 1.76
C ALA A 355 9.21 18.51 2.34
N MET A 356 10.19 17.93 1.62
CA MET A 356 10.98 16.80 2.11
C MET A 356 11.88 17.18 3.28
N GLU A 357 12.53 18.35 3.22
CA GLU A 357 13.30 18.91 4.34
C GLU A 357 12.40 19.04 5.59
N ASN A 358 11.21 19.64 5.44
CA ASN A 358 10.25 19.83 6.53
C ASN A 358 9.78 18.49 7.14
N LEU A 359 9.52 17.46 6.33
CA LEU A 359 9.21 16.12 6.84
C LEU A 359 10.41 15.49 7.56
N GLY A 360 11.62 15.73 7.07
CA GLY A 360 12.86 15.36 7.75
C GLY A 360 13.04 16.06 9.10
N GLU A 361 12.65 17.33 9.23
CA GLU A 361 12.67 18.07 10.51
C GLU A 361 11.68 17.45 11.52
N VAL A 362 10.45 17.13 11.09
CA VAL A 362 9.46 16.45 11.95
C VAL A 362 10.01 15.12 12.44
N SER A 363 10.56 14.31 11.52
CA SER A 363 11.19 13.04 11.86
C SER A 363 12.31 13.21 12.88
N ARG A 364 13.21 14.18 12.69
CA ARG A 364 14.34 14.42 13.61
C ARG A 364 13.87 14.86 14.99
N ALA A 365 12.87 15.73 15.07
CA ALA A 365 12.32 16.19 16.34
C ALA A 365 11.71 15.05 17.17
N TRP A 366 11.09 14.08 16.51
CA TRP A 366 10.47 12.92 17.17
C TRP A 366 11.36 11.67 17.19
N ASN A 367 12.60 11.77 16.68
CA ASN A 367 13.50 10.65 16.42
C ASN A 367 12.82 9.48 15.66
N ASP A 368 11.93 9.81 14.72
CA ASP A 368 11.18 8.83 13.94
C ASP A 368 11.99 8.34 12.74
N VAL A 369 12.45 7.09 12.80
CA VAL A 369 13.30 6.48 11.76
C VAL A 369 12.51 6.24 10.47
N SER A 370 11.23 5.89 10.56
CA SER A 370 10.38 5.50 9.44
C SER A 370 10.19 6.63 8.42
N ILE A 371 9.88 7.82 8.92
CA ILE A 371 9.73 9.02 8.10
C ILE A 371 11.08 9.41 7.50
N ARG A 372 12.18 9.35 8.28
CA ARG A 372 13.53 9.69 7.81
C ARG A 372 13.95 8.84 6.62
N GLU A 373 13.82 7.53 6.75
CA GLU A 373 14.17 6.60 5.68
C GLU A 373 13.25 6.72 4.48
N SER A 374 11.96 6.97 4.69
CA SER A 374 11.03 7.17 3.59
C SER A 374 11.35 8.43 2.77
N VAL A 375 11.80 9.51 3.43
CA VAL A 375 12.30 10.71 2.75
C VAL A 375 13.54 10.39 1.93
N ALA A 376 14.53 9.71 2.52
CA ALA A 376 15.76 9.33 1.82
C ALA A 376 15.51 8.39 0.63
N ALA A 377 14.63 7.40 0.79
CA ALA A 377 14.27 6.45 -0.27
C ALA A 377 13.51 7.12 -1.44
N LEU A 378 12.85 8.25 -1.19
CA LEU A 378 12.04 8.97 -2.17
C LEU A 378 12.88 9.94 -3.04
N GLU A 379 13.98 10.46 -2.51
CA GLU A 379 14.83 11.46 -3.20
C GLU A 379 15.22 11.05 -4.62
N PRO A 380 15.71 9.81 -4.91
CA PRO A 380 16.05 9.40 -6.27
C PRO A 380 14.83 9.39 -7.23
N HIS A 381 13.63 9.14 -6.71
CA HIS A 381 12.40 9.12 -7.52
C HIS A 381 11.94 10.53 -7.88
N ILE A 382 12.10 11.49 -6.96
CA ILE A 382 11.84 12.90 -7.22
C ILE A 382 12.79 13.38 -8.33
N GLU A 383 14.08 13.12 -8.19
CA GLU A 383 15.09 13.49 -9.20
C GLU A 383 14.78 12.89 -10.57
N TYR A 384 14.46 11.59 -10.60
CA TYR A 384 14.07 10.90 -11.82
C TYR A 384 12.85 11.56 -12.49
N VAL A 385 11.78 11.82 -11.75
CA VAL A 385 10.55 12.42 -12.31
C VAL A 385 10.79 13.83 -12.83
N PHE A 386 11.60 14.63 -12.14
CA PHE A 386 11.97 15.96 -12.63
C PHE A 386 12.95 15.93 -13.81
N SER A 387 13.66 14.82 -14.02
CA SER A 387 14.53 14.63 -15.20
C SER A 387 13.76 14.22 -16.46
N LEU A 388 12.52 13.72 -16.31
CA LEU A 388 11.71 13.38 -17.46
C LEU A 388 11.42 14.65 -18.27
N PRO A 389 11.50 14.59 -19.61
CA PRO A 389 11.15 15.74 -20.43
C PRO A 389 9.71 16.13 -20.10
N LEU A 390 9.51 17.41 -19.76
CA LEU A 390 8.19 17.99 -19.63
C LEU A 390 7.55 17.86 -21.02
N GLY A 391 6.76 16.81 -21.23
CA GLY A 391 5.96 16.66 -22.42
C GLY A 391 5.08 17.90 -22.53
N LEU A 392 5.39 18.74 -23.52
CA LEU A 392 4.61 19.91 -23.91
C LEU A 392 3.23 19.49 -24.38
#